data_AF-A0A2E7BHP4-F1
#
_entry.id   AF-A0A2E7BHP4-F1
#
_cell.length_a   1.000
_cell.length_b   1.000
_cell.length_c   1.000
_cell.angle_alpha   90.00
_cell.angle_beta   90.00
_cell.angle_gamma   90.00
#
_symmetry.space_group_name_H-M   'P 1'
#
loop_
_entity.id
_entity.type
_entity.pdbx_description
1 polymer ?
#
loop_
_entity_poly.entity_id
_entity_poly.type
_entity_poly.pdbx_seq_one_letter_code
_entity_poly.pdbx_strand_id
1 'polypeptide(L)' 'MATIEGLNRSLRIILLDDGKTYPITNWFDNHGNDCDPDEAEFAVAGPDENGKWYTIELGAYSHLGVH' A
#
# COMPACT_ATOMS: atom_id res chain seq x y z
N MET A 1 -17.60 0.97 1.62
CA MET A 1 -16.32 1.68 1.40
C MET A 1 -15.35 0.63 0.92
N ALA A 2 -14.69 0.84 -0.21
CA ALA A 2 -13.73 -0.14 -0.73
C ALA A 2 -12.58 -0.34 0.27
N THR A 3 -12.23 -1.60 0.50
CA THR A 3 -11.16 -2.02 1.40
C THR A 3 -9.97 -2.56 0.59
N ILE A 4 -8.78 -2.53 1.19
CA ILE A 4 -7.56 -3.01 0.53
C ILE A 4 -7.50 -4.52 0.67
N GLU A 5 -7.46 -5.24 -0.45
CA GLU A 5 -7.32 -6.70 -0.47
C GLU A 5 -5.86 -7.14 -0.58
N GLY A 6 -5.02 -6.33 -1.23
CA GLY A 6 -3.61 -6.63 -1.38
C GLY A 6 -2.79 -5.46 -1.90
N LEU A 7 -1.49 -5.68 -1.98
CA LEU A 7 -0.55 -4.71 -2.55
C LEU A 7 0.58 -5.41 -3.30
N ASN A 8 1.16 -4.70 -4.26
CA ASN A 8 2.37 -5.11 -4.96
C ASN A 8 3.45 -4.04 -4.74
N ARG A 9 4.50 -4.38 -3.98
CA ARG A 9 5.60 -3.45 -3.65
C ARG A 9 6.42 -3.06 -4.88
N SER A 10 6.73 -4.02 -5.75
CA SER A 10 7.54 -3.78 -6.96
C SER A 10 6.83 -2.85 -7.95
N LEU A 11 5.52 -3.04 -8.14
CA LEU A 11 4.69 -2.17 -8.98
C LEU A 11 4.22 -0.91 -8.27
N ARG A 12 4.40 -0.82 -6.95
CA ARG A 12 3.96 0.27 -6.08
C ARG A 12 2.47 0.56 -6.24
N ILE A 13 1.63 -0.48 -6.16
CA ILE A 13 0.17 -0.37 -6.26
C ILE A 13 -0.53 -1.13 -5.14
N ILE A 14 -1.73 -0.66 -4.76
CA ILE A 14 -2.71 -1.43 -4.01
C ILE A 14 -3.80 -2.00 -4.92
N LEU A 15 -4.45 -3.07 -4.47
CA LEU A 15 -5.66 -3.65 -5.05
C LEU A 15 -6.79 -3.52 -4.03
N LEU A 16 -7.93 -2.98 -4.45
CA LEU A 16 -9.14 -2.90 -3.64
C LEU A 16 -10.10 -4.06 -3.94
N ASP A 17 -11.04 -4.30 -3.03
CA ASP A 17 -12.11 -5.32 -3.13
C ASP A 17 -13.08 -5.13 -4.32
N ASP A 18 -13.11 -3.93 -4.90
CA ASP A 18 -13.86 -3.61 -6.11
C ASP A 18 -13.05 -3.82 -7.41
N GLY A 19 -11.82 -4.32 -7.29
CA GLY A 19 -10.90 -4.60 -8.39
C GLY A 19 -10.12 -3.37 -8.88
N LYS A 20 -10.32 -2.19 -8.30
CA LYS A 20 -9.54 -0.99 -8.66
C LYS A 20 -8.16 -1.02 -8.04
N THR A 21 -7.21 -0.38 -8.73
CA THR A 21 -5.84 -0.22 -8.26
C THR A 21 -5.46 1.24 -8.12
N TYR A 22 -4.70 1.57 -7.09
CA TYR A 22 -4.18 2.92 -6.86
C TYR A 22 -2.68 2.90 -6.56
N PRO A 23 -1.93 3.94 -6.99
CA PRO A 23 -0.50 4.01 -6.75
C PRO A 23 -0.19 4.25 -5.27
N ILE A 24 0.86 3.61 -4.79
CA ILE A 24 1.50 3.91 -3.49
C ILE A 24 2.46 5.07 -3.71
N THR A 25 2.24 6.18 -3.01
CA THR A 25 3.00 7.42 -3.17
C THR A 25 4.10 7.58 -2.11
N ASN A 26 3.92 7.00 -0.93
CA ASN A 26 4.84 7.14 0.19
C ASN A 26 5.04 5.81 0.93
N TRP A 27 6.23 5.67 1.51
CA TRP A 27 6.70 4.51 2.26
C TRP A 27 7.36 5.01 3.53
N PHE A 28 6.95 4.48 4.68
CA PHE A 28 7.44 4.94 5.97
C PHE A 28 7.96 3.78 6.81
N ASP A 29 9.06 4.02 7.52
CA ASP A 29 9.61 3.12 8.52
C ASP A 29 8.74 3.11 9.80
N ASN A 30 9.14 2.33 10.81
CA ASN A 30 8.44 2.29 12.11
C ASN A 30 8.53 3.60 12.93
N HIS A 31 9.36 4.55 12.50
CA HIS A 31 9.52 5.87 13.12
C HIS A 31 8.74 6.95 12.36
N GLY A 32 8.12 6.62 11.23
CA GLY A 32 7.38 7.55 10.38
C GLY A 32 8.26 8.36 9.42
N ASN A 33 9.52 7.97 9.21
CA ASN A 33 10.40 8.62 8.23
C ASN A 33 10.22 7.99 6.85
N ASP A 34 10.39 8.79 5.79
CA ASP A 34 10.45 8.27 4.42
C ASP A 34 11.60 7.25 4.29
N CYS A 35 11.30 6.12 3.66
CA CYS A 35 12.24 5.02 3.46
C CYS A 35 12.01 4.31 2.12
N ASP A 36 12.84 3.31 1.82
CA ASP A 36 12.63 2.44 0.66
C ASP A 36 11.52 1.40 0.92
N PRO A 37 10.82 0.92 -0.13
CA PRO A 37 9.70 -0.03 0.01
C PRO A 37 10.05 -1.33 0.73
N ASP A 38 11.32 -1.73 0.74
CA ASP A 38 11.80 -2.95 1.38
C ASP A 38 11.94 -2.79 2.90
N GLU A 39 12.19 -1.57 3.37
CA GLU A 39 12.35 -1.21 4.80
C GLU A 39 11.04 -0.69 5.43
N ALA A 40 10.02 -0.46 4.60
CA ALA A 40 8.77 0.15 5.02
C ALA A 40 7.90 -0.77 5.89
N GLU A 41 7.35 -0.17 6.94
CA GLU A 41 6.31 -0.73 7.82
C GLU A 41 4.93 -0.13 7.51
N PHE A 42 4.89 1.07 6.95
CA PHE A 42 3.67 1.74 6.52
C PHE A 42 3.78 2.24 5.09
N ALA A 43 2.64 2.34 4.42
CA ALA A 43 2.54 2.93 3.09
C ALA A 43 1.28 3.79 2.95
N VAL A 44 1.31 4.73 2.02
CA VAL A 44 0.14 5.56 1.67
C VAL A 44 -0.11 5.47 0.17
N ALA A 45 -1.37 5.23 -0.21
CA ALA A 45 -1.81 5.14 -1.59
C ALA A 45 -2.97 6.08 -1.91
N GLY A 46 -3.07 6.47 -3.18
CA GLY A 46 -4.12 7.33 -3.71
C GLY A 46 -3.62 8.69 -4.21
N PRO A 47 -4.49 9.72 -4.22
CA PRO A 47 -5.90 9.64 -3.84
C PRO A 47 -6.73 8.83 -4.86
N ASP A 48 -7.89 8.32 -4.44
CA ASP A 48 -8.88 7.76 -5.37
C ASP A 48 -9.63 8.84 -6.16
N GLU A 49 -10.57 8.40 -7.02
CA GLU A 49 -11.45 9.27 -7.81
C GLU A 49 -12.30 10.23 -6.95
N ASN A 50 -12.45 9.96 -5.64
CA ASN A 50 -13.19 10.78 -4.68
C ASN A 50 -12.27 11.59 -3.76
N GLY A 51 -10.95 11.57 -3.98
CA GLY A 51 -9.98 12.27 -3.13
C GLY A 51 -9.57 11.53 -1.85
N LYS A 52 -9.97 10.27 -1.67
CA LYS A 52 -9.65 9.47 -0.49
C LYS A 52 -8.22 8.94 -0.57
N TRP A 53 -7.51 9.04 0.54
CA TRP A 53 -6.21 8.40 0.76
C TRP A 53 -6.34 7.11 1.56
N TYR A 54 -5.46 6.15 1.27
CA TYR A 54 -5.41 4.84 1.93
C TYR A 54 -4.11 4.71 2.69
N THR A 55 -4.20 4.55 4.01
CA THR A 55 -3.06 4.19 4.86
C THR A 55 -3.00 2.68 4.99
N ILE A 56 -1.80 2.11 4.84
CA ILE A 56 -1.55 0.68 4.83
C ILE A 56 -0.53 0.37 5.92
N GLU A 57 -0.90 -0.51 6.86
CA GLU A 57 0.05 -1.14 7.79
C GLU A 57 0.55 -2.43 7.16
N LEU A 58 1.81 -2.45 6.74
CA LEU A 58 2.36 -3.53 5.92
C LEU A 58 2.51 -4.83 6.73
N GLY A 59 2.72 -4.74 8.04
CA GLY A 59 2.76 -5.89 8.96
C GLY A 59 1.44 -6.67 9.05
N ALA A 60 0.31 -6.10 8.62
CA ALA A 60 -0.97 -6.80 8.55
C ALA A 60 -1.08 -7.77 7.36
N TYR A 61 -0.15 -7.73 6.41
CA TYR A 61 -0.15 -8.54 5.20
C TYR A 61 0.93 -9.61 5.25
N SER A 62 0.59 -10.83 4.82
CA SER A 62 1.57 -11.90 4.65
C SER A 62 2.20 -11.84 3.25
N HIS A 63 3.52 -12.02 3.16
CA HIS A 63 4.22 -12.07 1.87
C HIS A 63 3.81 -13.32 1.10
N LEU A 64 3.29 -13.12 -0.11
CA LEU A 64 3.03 -14.19 -1.08
C LEU A 64 4.15 -14.16 -2.12
N GLY A 65 5.13 -15.05 -1.96
CA GLY A 65 6.17 -15.24 -2.97
C GLY A 65 5.56 -15.86 -4.23
N VAL A 66 5.81 -15.26 -5.40
CA VAL A 66 5.59 -15.93 -6.68
C VAL A 66 6.79 -16.83 -6.96
N HIS A 67 6.55 -18.15 -6.93
CA HIS A 67 7.51 -19.17 -7.36
C HIS A 67 7.61 -19.25 -8.88
#